data_AF-A0AAN8AZW3-F1
#
_entry.id   AF-A0AAN8AZW3-F1
#
_cell.length_a   1.000
_cell.length_b   1.000
_cell.length_c   1.000
_cell.angle_alpha   90.00
_cell.angle_beta   90.00
_cell.angle_gamma   90.00
#
_symmetry.space_group_name_H-M   'P 1'
#
loop_
_entity.id
_entity.type
_entity.pdbx_description
1 polymer ?
#
loop_
_entity_poly.entity_id
_entity_poly.type
_entity_poly.pdbx_seq_one_letter_code
_entity_poly.pdbx_strand_id
1 'polypeptide(L)'
;MPPGKQGVKVPPLPPPKSNNKPLLPPLTAPKPLSPTSPTFTPTHTSPEHPHHNGVHGPPSSSLRSPVSIEAVEEDGEAGLDGGLEVGSMVEVNDPPLFGVIHWIGRISGVGEPVAGIELDQDLSAGTDGSYLGERGTPDSPPPETPVNQVERCNSIAFAEWGSERVEDNSPPVEGEEAVELYEGWKRGIQGHLNSCYLDATLFSLFSCCSSADWVLFWPSDPDSDSSLAQDLLRCEIVNPLRRYGYVCASKTMALRRLLEAANSNMGFTNQEKDPEEFLNKLFQLLQVEPLLKIRSMTQQPQEGHLYQLFPPTLPPSPTSPLLVSPIGSPIPLAPPSPSRMRVASVQTLLESSFLHAGLKFVEAPSCLLLLMPRFGKDFKMFDAILPTLSLDITDLLDDTLRQCSICQAVAEWECLQCYEDPDITPGRLKQYCSTCNTQVHSHRKRASHHPVDVSVPGGPWTGPLLSARQRMSLFAVTCIETSHYVSFVKHGPLPTDWMFFDSMADREGEQNGFNIPHVRACPEVGRFLSLSEQELSRVDPASIRESARRLLCDSYMCLYHSPDLSLYK
;
A
#
# COMPACT_ATOMS: atom_id res chain seq x y z
N MET A 1 -14.42 41.57 62.94
CA MET A 1 -13.12 41.92 63.54
C MET A 1 -12.00 41.53 62.59
N PRO A 2 -11.04 42.43 62.32
CA PRO A 2 -9.84 42.25 61.45
C PRO A 2 -8.67 41.64 62.28
N PRO A 3 -7.40 41.42 61.80
CA PRO A 3 -6.48 42.29 61.00
C PRO A 3 -5.77 41.55 59.82
N GLY A 4 -4.97 42.15 58.93
CA GLY A 4 -4.43 43.50 58.76
C GLY A 4 -3.58 43.62 57.47
N LYS A 5 -3.55 44.84 56.90
CA LYS A 5 -2.69 45.36 55.81
C LYS A 5 -1.20 45.42 56.29
N GLN A 6 -0.11 45.60 55.55
CA GLN A 6 0.22 46.52 54.42
C GLN A 6 1.73 46.32 54.03
N GLY A 7 2.13 46.42 52.75
CA GLY A 7 3.03 47.49 52.22
C GLY A 7 4.39 46.91 51.75
N VAL A 8 5.13 47.34 50.70
CA VAL A 8 5.33 48.64 50.04
C VAL A 8 5.91 48.44 48.60
N LYS A 9 5.74 49.42 47.69
CA LYS A 9 6.22 49.50 46.29
C LYS A 9 7.41 50.48 46.10
N VAL A 10 8.39 50.12 45.22
CA VAL A 10 9.07 50.89 44.11
C VAL A 10 10.11 51.99 44.52
N PRO A 11 11.30 52.26 43.86
CA PRO A 11 11.58 52.57 42.41
C PRO A 11 12.96 52.11 41.79
N PRO A 12 13.30 52.47 40.51
CA PRO A 12 14.30 51.77 39.65
C PRO A 12 15.60 52.55 39.26
N LEU A 13 16.46 51.87 38.43
CA LEU A 13 17.53 52.30 37.47
C LEU A 13 18.99 52.50 38.00
N PRO A 14 20.08 52.20 37.23
CA PRO A 14 20.35 52.71 35.85
C PRO A 14 21.08 51.76 34.83
N PRO A 15 21.20 52.14 33.53
CA PRO A 15 22.15 51.59 32.55
C PRO A 15 23.31 52.59 32.28
N PRO A 16 24.56 52.16 32.01
CA PRO A 16 25.20 52.33 30.67
C PRO A 16 26.35 51.29 30.42
N LYS A 17 27.10 51.15 29.31
CA LYS A 17 27.18 51.71 27.94
C LYS A 17 28.04 50.74 27.08
N SER A 18 27.85 50.86 25.78
CA SER A 18 28.52 50.26 24.62
C SER A 18 30.04 50.38 24.55
N ASN A 19 30.70 49.45 23.84
CA ASN A 19 31.80 49.84 22.96
C ASN A 19 31.69 49.21 21.56
N ASN A 20 32.00 50.05 20.58
CA ASN A 20 31.67 49.94 19.16
C ASN A 20 32.63 49.03 18.36
N LYS A 21 32.08 48.57 17.23
CA LYS A 21 32.66 47.88 16.04
C LYS A 21 33.97 48.48 15.49
N PRO A 22 34.65 47.76 14.57
CA PRO A 22 34.45 48.14 13.16
C PRO A 22 34.17 46.96 12.20
N LEU A 23 33.29 47.24 11.24
CA LEU A 23 33.07 46.49 10.00
C LEU A 23 34.30 46.54 9.08
N LEU A 24 34.47 45.52 8.24
CA LEU A 24 35.00 45.58 6.86
C LEU A 24 34.35 44.43 6.02
N PRO A 25 34.34 44.51 4.67
CA PRO A 25 33.13 44.37 3.84
C PRO A 25 33.20 43.14 2.89
N PRO A 26 32.26 42.95 1.93
CA PRO A 26 31.91 41.63 1.37
C PRO A 26 32.88 41.19 0.27
N LEU A 27 33.12 39.88 0.18
CA LEU A 27 33.75 39.27 -1.00
C LEU A 27 32.70 38.55 -1.85
N THR A 28 32.70 39.00 -3.09
CA THR A 28 31.87 38.71 -4.25
C THR A 28 31.83 37.25 -4.71
N ALA A 29 30.67 36.88 -5.24
CA ALA A 29 30.44 35.66 -6.01
C ALA A 29 31.35 35.52 -7.25
N PRO A 30 31.70 34.29 -7.67
CA PRO A 30 32.03 34.00 -9.06
C PRO A 30 30.75 33.70 -9.83
N LYS A 31 30.49 34.46 -10.91
CA LYS A 31 29.52 34.12 -11.95
C LYS A 31 29.96 32.85 -12.69
N PRO A 32 29.03 31.96 -13.08
CA PRO A 32 29.32 30.88 -14.02
C PRO A 32 29.51 31.43 -15.44
N LEU A 33 30.55 30.93 -16.12
CA LEU A 33 30.79 31.09 -17.54
C LEU A 33 29.91 30.11 -18.32
N SER A 34 29.06 30.61 -19.20
CA SER A 34 28.40 29.83 -20.25
C SER A 34 29.39 29.55 -21.39
N PRO A 35 29.24 28.40 -22.07
CA PRO A 35 29.19 28.46 -23.52
C PRO A 35 28.06 27.59 -24.13
N THR A 36 27.18 28.29 -24.86
CA THR A 36 26.64 27.92 -26.19
C THR A 36 26.12 26.51 -26.45
N SER A 37 24.78 26.40 -26.49
CA SER A 37 24.07 25.48 -27.38
C SER A 37 23.83 26.19 -28.73
N PRO A 38 23.98 25.53 -29.90
CA PRO A 38 23.48 26.05 -31.15
C PRO A 38 22.02 25.64 -31.35
N THR A 39 21.17 26.65 -31.52
CA THR A 39 19.81 26.55 -32.05
C THR A 39 19.87 26.30 -33.56
N PHE A 40 19.11 25.33 -34.06
CA PHE A 40 18.70 25.28 -35.46
C PHE A 40 17.17 25.18 -35.53
N THR A 41 16.56 26.19 -36.12
CA THR A 41 15.14 26.27 -36.49
C THR A 41 14.84 25.48 -37.77
N PRO A 42 13.57 25.11 -38.01
CA PRO A 42 13.17 24.14 -39.02
C PRO A 42 12.93 24.78 -40.39
N THR A 43 13.22 24.05 -41.47
CA THR A 43 12.71 24.37 -42.81
C THR A 43 12.16 23.11 -43.49
N HIS A 44 10.88 23.18 -43.80
CA HIS A 44 10.16 22.32 -44.74
C HIS A 44 10.80 22.34 -46.13
N THR A 45 10.93 21.18 -46.76
CA THR A 45 10.53 20.90 -48.16
C THR A 45 10.76 19.42 -48.51
N SER A 46 9.70 18.72 -48.91
CA SER A 46 9.75 17.49 -49.74
C SER A 46 10.12 17.87 -51.19
N PRO A 47 10.60 16.97 -52.10
CA PRO A 47 9.89 15.77 -52.56
C PRO A 47 10.73 14.51 -52.97
N GLU A 48 10.00 13.39 -53.08
CA GLU A 48 10.11 12.23 -54.01
C GLU A 48 11.30 11.22 -54.03
N HIS A 49 10.90 9.95 -53.81
CA HIS A 49 11.34 8.60 -54.23
C HIS A 49 12.39 8.42 -55.36
N PRO A 50 13.22 7.33 -55.36
CA PRO A 50 12.74 5.95 -55.61
C PRO A 50 13.41 4.76 -54.88
N HIS A 51 12.74 3.60 -55.05
CA HIS A 51 12.89 2.22 -54.55
C HIS A 51 14.28 1.52 -54.57
N HIS A 52 14.56 0.64 -53.58
CA HIS A 52 14.55 -0.86 -53.73
C HIS A 52 14.85 -1.63 -52.41
N ASN A 53 14.40 -2.90 -52.39
CA ASN A 53 14.21 -3.88 -51.31
C ASN A 53 15.41 -4.41 -50.50
N GLY A 54 15.12 -4.97 -49.31
CA GLY A 54 15.88 -6.06 -48.66
C GLY A 54 15.39 -6.40 -47.24
N VAL A 55 14.75 -7.58 -47.06
CA VAL A 55 14.13 -8.11 -45.83
C VAL A 55 14.88 -9.36 -45.37
N HIS A 56 15.12 -9.56 -44.07
CA HIS A 56 15.21 -10.89 -43.44
C HIS A 56 14.82 -10.85 -41.95
N GLY A 57 13.86 -11.70 -41.57
CA GLY A 57 13.52 -12.10 -40.20
C GLY A 57 13.52 -13.65 -40.11
N PRO A 58 13.47 -14.24 -38.89
CA PRO A 58 13.83 -15.64 -38.65
C PRO A 58 12.63 -16.60 -38.68
N PRO A 59 12.81 -17.91 -38.90
CA PRO A 59 11.73 -18.89 -38.80
C PRO A 59 11.85 -19.85 -37.60
N SER A 60 10.69 -20.35 -37.19
CA SER A 60 10.46 -21.38 -36.18
C SER A 60 9.91 -22.68 -36.81
N SER A 61 9.95 -23.77 -36.04
CA SER A 61 9.03 -24.95 -35.99
C SER A 61 9.36 -26.29 -36.71
N SER A 62 9.62 -27.31 -35.89
CA SER A 62 8.86 -28.57 -35.61
C SER A 62 8.47 -29.64 -36.67
N LEU A 63 8.81 -30.92 -36.32
CA LEU A 63 8.08 -32.22 -36.43
C LEU A 63 8.11 -33.09 -37.73
N ARG A 64 8.68 -34.33 -37.63
CA ARG A 64 8.04 -35.63 -37.95
C ARG A 64 8.94 -36.89 -37.74
N SER A 65 8.36 -37.97 -37.19
CA SER A 65 8.90 -39.34 -36.96
C SER A 65 8.50 -40.32 -38.10
N PRO A 66 8.57 -41.68 -38.00
CA PRO A 66 9.62 -42.65 -37.59
C PRO A 66 9.82 -43.82 -38.62
N VAL A 67 10.93 -44.59 -38.61
CA VAL A 67 11.01 -45.98 -39.14
C VAL A 67 12.12 -46.80 -38.44
N SER A 68 11.83 -48.06 -38.12
CA SER A 68 12.71 -49.08 -37.51
C SER A 68 13.19 -50.12 -38.54
N ILE A 69 14.39 -50.72 -38.37
CA ILE A 69 14.70 -52.17 -38.29
C ILE A 69 16.24 -52.44 -38.39
N GLU A 70 16.76 -53.02 -37.28
CA GLU A 70 17.76 -54.09 -37.04
C GLU A 70 19.23 -54.10 -37.55
N ALA A 71 20.12 -54.11 -36.53
CA ALA A 71 21.22 -55.04 -36.20
C ALA A 71 22.50 -55.14 -37.05
N VAL A 72 23.66 -54.79 -36.46
CA VAL A 72 24.87 -55.64 -36.26
C VAL A 72 25.66 -55.07 -35.05
N GLU A 73 26.22 -55.97 -34.22
CA GLU A 73 26.99 -55.72 -33.00
C GLU A 73 28.46 -55.27 -33.22
N GLU A 74 28.97 -54.67 -32.14
CA GLU A 74 30.35 -54.60 -31.62
C GLU A 74 31.41 -53.58 -32.12
N ASP A 75 31.86 -52.83 -31.10
CA ASP A 75 33.17 -52.26 -30.80
C ASP A 75 33.61 -50.90 -31.38
N GLY A 76 33.92 -49.98 -30.45
CA GLY A 76 34.83 -48.85 -30.64
C GLY A 76 34.31 -47.48 -30.20
N GLU A 77 34.57 -47.13 -28.94
CA GLU A 77 34.80 -45.78 -28.40
C GLU A 77 34.02 -44.59 -29.01
N ALA A 78 32.97 -44.17 -28.32
CA ALA A 78 32.47 -42.80 -28.43
C ALA A 78 33.50 -41.85 -27.78
N GLY A 79 34.31 -41.18 -28.61
CA GLY A 79 35.06 -39.99 -28.21
C GLY A 79 34.08 -38.87 -27.84
N LEU A 80 33.87 -38.68 -26.54
CA LEU A 80 33.28 -37.48 -25.95
C LEU A 80 34.29 -36.34 -26.07
N ASP A 81 34.29 -35.60 -27.18
CA ASP A 81 34.96 -34.30 -27.26
C ASP A 81 33.98 -33.21 -26.79
N GLY A 82 33.80 -33.15 -25.48
CA GLY A 82 33.05 -32.09 -24.79
C GLY A 82 33.99 -31.47 -23.76
N GLY A 83 34.96 -30.68 -24.23
CA GLY A 83 35.86 -29.95 -23.33
C GLY A 83 35.09 -28.96 -22.46
N LEU A 84 35.31 -29.01 -21.15
CA LEU A 84 34.75 -28.05 -20.20
C LEU A 84 35.42 -26.67 -20.42
N GLU A 85 34.61 -25.63 -20.53
CA GLU A 85 35.07 -24.24 -20.69
C GLU A 85 34.54 -23.32 -19.58
N VAL A 86 35.12 -22.12 -19.47
CA VAL A 86 34.62 -21.09 -18.55
C VAL A 86 33.18 -20.74 -18.91
N GLY A 87 32.28 -20.80 -17.93
CA GLY A 87 30.83 -20.68 -18.07
C GLY A 87 30.08 -22.02 -18.10
N SER A 88 30.78 -23.15 -18.16
CA SER A 88 30.14 -24.47 -18.11
C SER A 88 29.58 -24.77 -16.71
N MET A 89 28.35 -25.28 -16.66
CA MET A 89 27.77 -25.86 -15.46
C MET A 89 28.37 -27.25 -15.23
N VAL A 90 28.83 -27.52 -14.01
CA VAL A 90 29.48 -28.77 -13.62
C VAL A 90 28.89 -29.34 -12.35
N GLU A 91 28.88 -30.67 -12.28
CA GLU A 91 28.53 -31.45 -11.10
C GLU A 91 29.81 -31.98 -10.46
N VAL A 92 30.00 -31.72 -9.16
CA VAL A 92 31.20 -32.08 -8.40
C VAL A 92 30.84 -32.64 -7.02
N ASN A 93 31.69 -33.48 -6.45
CA ASN A 93 31.51 -34.22 -5.18
C ASN A 93 30.47 -35.36 -5.19
N ASP A 94 30.52 -36.19 -4.14
CA ASP A 94 29.50 -37.19 -3.76
C ASP A 94 29.20 -37.01 -2.26
N PRO A 95 28.00 -36.52 -1.86
CA PRO A 95 26.83 -36.21 -2.68
C PRO A 95 27.02 -35.03 -3.65
N PRO A 96 26.26 -34.98 -4.77
CA PRO A 96 26.51 -34.07 -5.88
C PRO A 96 26.19 -32.60 -5.53
N LEU A 97 27.12 -31.72 -5.89
CA LEU A 97 27.01 -30.26 -5.84
C LEU A 97 27.13 -29.70 -7.25
N PHE A 98 26.36 -28.65 -7.53
CA PHE A 98 26.36 -27.98 -8.83
C PHE A 98 27.04 -26.62 -8.71
N GLY A 99 27.73 -26.22 -9.79
CA GLY A 99 28.39 -24.93 -9.86
C GLY A 99 28.87 -24.58 -11.26
N VAL A 100 29.34 -23.35 -11.45
CA VAL A 100 29.79 -22.82 -12.74
C VAL A 100 31.30 -22.67 -12.75
N ILE A 101 31.96 -23.08 -13.84
CA ILE A 101 33.39 -22.84 -14.03
C ILE A 101 33.63 -21.36 -14.30
N HIS A 102 34.34 -20.67 -13.43
CA HIS A 102 34.74 -19.26 -13.63
C HIS A 102 36.16 -19.10 -14.15
N TRP A 103 37.00 -20.13 -14.02
CA TRP A 103 38.39 -20.09 -14.44
C TRP A 103 38.92 -21.48 -14.74
N ILE A 104 39.81 -21.60 -15.73
CA ILE A 104 40.58 -22.82 -16.01
C ILE A 104 42.03 -22.41 -16.23
N GLY A 105 42.97 -23.06 -15.54
CA GLY A 105 44.39 -22.77 -15.70
C GLY A 105 45.30 -23.76 -15.00
N ARG A 106 46.57 -23.38 -14.79
CA ARG A 106 47.56 -24.21 -14.09
C ARG A 106 48.01 -23.47 -12.84
N ILE A 107 48.11 -24.19 -11.73
CA ILE A 107 48.62 -23.66 -10.46
C ILE A 107 49.96 -24.31 -10.14
N SER A 108 50.88 -23.52 -9.57
CA SER A 108 52.19 -23.98 -9.11
C SER A 108 52.05 -25.20 -8.19
N GLY A 109 52.57 -26.36 -8.61
CA GLY A 109 52.55 -27.61 -7.82
C GLY A 109 51.46 -28.61 -8.20
N VAL A 110 50.54 -28.27 -9.10
CA VAL A 110 49.56 -29.21 -9.68
C VAL A 110 49.90 -29.46 -11.15
N GLY A 111 50.12 -30.72 -11.52
CA GLY A 111 50.54 -31.10 -12.88
C GLY A 111 49.44 -31.03 -13.94
N GLU A 112 48.17 -31.01 -13.50
CA GLU A 112 46.97 -31.03 -14.34
C GLU A 112 46.30 -29.65 -14.39
N PRO A 113 45.53 -29.34 -15.45
CA PRO A 113 44.71 -28.14 -15.49
C PRO A 113 43.65 -28.21 -14.39
N VAL A 114 43.48 -27.09 -13.69
CA VAL A 114 42.53 -26.94 -12.59
C VAL A 114 41.47 -25.92 -12.96
N ALA A 115 40.26 -26.11 -12.47
CA ALA A 115 39.14 -25.20 -12.67
C ALA A 115 38.72 -24.58 -11.34
N GLY A 116 38.45 -23.27 -11.35
CA GLY A 116 37.77 -22.57 -10.26
C GLY A 116 36.27 -22.65 -10.48
N ILE A 117 35.53 -23.20 -9.52
CA ILE A 117 34.09 -23.44 -9.63
C ILE A 117 33.38 -22.63 -8.53
N GLU A 118 32.41 -21.80 -8.93
CA GLU A 118 31.47 -21.15 -8.01
C GLU A 118 30.30 -22.12 -7.78
N LEU A 119 30.11 -22.57 -6.55
CA LEU A 119 29.07 -23.55 -6.19
C LEU A 119 27.77 -22.84 -5.81
N ASP A 120 26.63 -23.44 -6.15
CA ASP A 120 25.31 -22.94 -5.76
C ASP A 120 25.04 -23.05 -4.24
N GLN A 121 25.88 -23.80 -3.52
CA GLN A 121 25.75 -24.05 -2.09
C GLN A 121 27.10 -23.87 -1.37
N ASP A 122 27.05 -23.31 -0.16
CA ASP A 122 28.24 -23.11 0.66
C ASP A 122 28.88 -24.44 1.06
N LEU A 123 30.14 -24.63 0.65
CA LEU A 123 30.95 -25.78 1.05
C LEU A 123 31.97 -25.33 2.10
N SER A 124 32.09 -26.06 3.21
CA SER A 124 33.04 -25.73 4.30
C SER A 124 34.52 -25.77 3.86
N ALA A 125 34.80 -26.42 2.73
CA ALA A 125 36.13 -26.47 2.10
C ALA A 125 36.30 -25.46 0.94
N GLY A 126 35.28 -24.62 0.69
CA GLY A 126 35.34 -23.55 -0.29
C GLY A 126 36.35 -22.47 0.09
N THR A 127 36.88 -21.79 -0.92
CA THR A 127 37.80 -20.66 -0.76
C THR A 127 37.21 -19.43 -1.44
N ASP A 128 37.76 -18.25 -1.17
CA ASP A 128 37.38 -16.99 -1.84
C ASP A 128 37.95 -16.86 -3.26
N GLY A 129 38.23 -17.99 -3.93
CA GLY A 129 38.94 -18.04 -5.21
C GLY A 129 40.47 -18.02 -5.07
N SER A 130 41.01 -18.19 -3.86
CA SER A 130 42.44 -18.32 -3.60
C SER A 130 42.86 -19.77 -3.28
N TYR A 131 43.94 -20.23 -3.89
CA TYR A 131 44.51 -21.56 -3.63
C TYR A 131 46.03 -21.44 -3.49
N LEU A 132 46.59 -21.89 -2.37
CA LEU A 132 48.03 -21.82 -2.03
C LEU A 132 48.65 -20.39 -2.13
N GLY A 133 47.85 -19.35 -1.92
CA GLY A 133 48.30 -17.96 -1.97
C GLY A 133 48.36 -17.35 -3.38
N GLU A 134 48.00 -18.11 -4.41
CA GLU A 134 47.77 -17.61 -5.77
C GLU A 134 46.26 -17.44 -6.00
N ARG A 135 45.82 -16.28 -6.53
CA ARG A 135 44.43 -16.04 -6.93
C ARG A 135 44.23 -16.47 -8.38
N GLY A 136 43.18 -17.26 -8.64
CA GLY A 136 42.83 -17.70 -9.99
C GLY A 136 42.38 -16.57 -10.90
N THR A 137 41.94 -15.42 -10.36
CA THR A 137 41.48 -14.26 -11.14
C THR A 137 42.34 -13.01 -10.85
N PRO A 138 43.16 -12.55 -11.82
CA PRO A 138 43.92 -11.30 -11.68
C PRO A 138 43.06 -10.02 -11.69
N ASP A 139 41.84 -10.07 -12.23
CA ASP A 139 41.00 -8.89 -12.53
C ASP A 139 39.69 -8.80 -11.75
N SER A 140 39.47 -9.65 -10.74
CA SER A 140 38.31 -9.50 -9.85
C SER A 140 38.65 -8.53 -8.71
N PRO A 141 37.89 -7.42 -8.51
CA PRO A 141 38.04 -6.63 -7.29
C PRO A 141 37.88 -7.54 -6.06
N PRO A 142 38.58 -7.26 -4.95
CA PRO A 142 38.42 -8.06 -3.74
C PRO A 142 36.92 -8.15 -3.39
N PRO A 143 36.41 -9.30 -2.90
CA PRO A 143 35.04 -9.37 -2.45
C PRO A 143 34.82 -8.21 -1.47
N GLU A 144 33.91 -7.29 -1.83
CA GLU A 144 33.53 -6.21 -0.95
C GLU A 144 33.10 -6.89 0.36
N THR A 145 33.72 -6.52 1.48
CA THR A 145 33.33 -7.00 2.81
C THR A 145 31.81 -6.96 2.89
N PRO A 146 31.11 -8.05 3.30
CA PRO A 146 29.65 -8.10 3.26
C PRO A 146 29.06 -6.82 3.85
N VAL A 147 28.59 -5.93 2.97
CA VAL A 147 28.23 -4.57 3.34
C VAL A 147 26.86 -4.63 4.00
N ASN A 148 26.75 -4.05 5.20
CA ASN A 148 25.47 -3.95 5.87
C ASN A 148 24.52 -3.09 5.02
N GLN A 149 23.56 -3.74 4.36
CA GLN A 149 22.63 -3.07 3.45
C GLN A 149 21.79 -1.99 4.16
N VAL A 150 21.59 -2.10 5.49
CA VAL A 150 20.90 -1.09 6.31
C VAL A 150 21.71 0.21 6.41
N GLU A 151 23.04 0.11 6.40
CA GLU A 151 23.95 1.27 6.45
C GLU A 151 24.14 1.88 5.05
N ARG A 152 23.91 1.10 3.99
CA ARG A 152 24.08 1.51 2.60
C ARG A 152 23.02 2.49 2.08
N CYS A 153 21.89 2.65 2.78
CA CYS A 153 20.84 3.61 2.40
C CYS A 153 21.36 5.07 2.25
N ASN A 154 22.57 5.35 2.74
CA ASN A 154 23.26 6.65 2.65
C ASN A 154 24.51 6.64 1.73
N SER A 155 24.71 5.64 0.87
CA SER A 155 25.93 5.55 0.05
C SER A 155 26.04 6.63 -1.02
N ILE A 156 27.26 6.92 -1.51
CA ILE A 156 27.54 7.96 -2.52
C ILE A 156 26.75 7.74 -3.83
N ALA A 157 26.33 6.50 -4.13
CA ALA A 157 25.45 6.16 -5.25
C ALA A 157 24.05 6.81 -5.14
N PHE A 158 23.64 7.29 -3.95
CA PHE A 158 22.37 7.97 -3.70
C PHE A 158 22.47 9.50 -3.80
N ALA A 159 23.62 10.09 -4.13
CA ALA A 159 23.81 11.55 -4.08
C ALA A 159 22.81 12.32 -4.95
N GLU A 160 22.46 11.78 -6.13
CA GLU A 160 21.46 12.36 -7.04
C GLU A 160 20.01 11.95 -6.71
N TRP A 161 19.84 11.04 -5.74
CA TRP A 161 18.57 10.50 -5.30
C TRP A 161 18.18 10.98 -3.90
N GLY A 162 18.89 11.99 -3.36
CA GLY A 162 18.54 12.62 -2.10
C GLY A 162 17.20 13.35 -2.14
N SER A 163 16.58 13.47 -0.97
CA SER A 163 15.40 14.33 -0.75
C SER A 163 15.73 15.38 0.31
N GLU A 164 15.30 16.62 0.05
CA GLU A 164 15.51 17.76 0.94
C GLU A 164 14.51 17.74 2.10
N ARG A 165 14.91 18.31 3.23
CA ARG A 165 14.00 18.56 4.36
C ARG A 165 13.17 19.82 4.08
N VAL A 166 11.86 19.75 4.32
CA VAL A 166 10.90 20.83 4.09
C VAL A 166 10.17 21.15 5.39
N GLU A 167 10.47 22.31 5.97
CA GLU A 167 9.91 22.77 7.25
C GLU A 167 8.44 23.19 7.14
N ASP A 168 8.12 23.87 6.04
CA ASP A 168 6.80 24.44 5.78
C ASP A 168 5.78 23.34 5.54
N ASN A 169 4.61 23.47 6.18
CA ASN A 169 3.51 22.54 5.98
C ASN A 169 3.10 22.50 4.49
N SER A 170 3.13 21.31 3.92
CA SER A 170 2.73 21.08 2.54
C SER A 170 1.39 20.33 2.52
N PRO A 171 0.25 20.97 2.21
CA PRO A 171 -1.03 20.27 2.05
C PRO A 171 -0.99 19.36 0.81
N PRO A 172 -1.82 18.29 0.76
CA PRO A 172 -1.93 17.46 -0.43
C PRO A 172 -2.49 18.27 -1.60
N VAL A 173 -2.01 17.99 -2.81
CA VAL A 173 -2.56 18.49 -4.07
C VAL A 173 -3.59 17.50 -4.62
N GLU A 174 -4.57 17.99 -5.38
CA GLU A 174 -5.63 17.19 -6.00
C GLU A 174 -5.73 17.46 -7.51
N GLY A 175 -6.48 16.61 -8.21
CA GLY A 175 -6.78 16.75 -9.63
C GLY A 175 -5.54 16.63 -10.51
N GLU A 176 -5.42 17.53 -11.48
CA GLU A 176 -4.35 17.58 -12.48
C GLU A 176 -2.98 17.91 -11.85
N GLU A 177 -2.95 18.78 -10.83
CA GLU A 177 -1.71 19.12 -10.11
C GLU A 177 -1.10 17.89 -9.42
N ALA A 178 -1.93 17.01 -8.88
CA ALA A 178 -1.46 15.75 -8.28
C ALA A 178 -0.87 14.81 -9.34
N VAL A 179 -1.44 14.78 -10.54
CA VAL A 179 -0.92 13.98 -11.66
C VAL A 179 0.44 14.52 -12.11
N GLU A 180 0.57 15.83 -12.31
CA GLU A 180 1.84 16.46 -12.70
C GLU A 180 2.95 16.24 -11.66
N LEU A 181 2.59 16.26 -10.37
CA LEU A 181 3.53 16.07 -9.27
C LEU A 181 3.97 14.62 -9.12
N TYR A 182 3.01 13.68 -9.14
CA TYR A 182 3.27 12.30 -8.76
C TYR A 182 3.44 11.36 -9.94
N GLU A 183 2.87 11.57 -11.12
CA GLU A 183 2.97 10.60 -12.22
C GLU A 183 4.40 10.53 -12.79
N GLY A 184 4.91 9.31 -12.96
CA GLY A 184 6.18 9.01 -13.62
C GLY A 184 7.17 8.21 -12.76
N TRP A 185 8.32 7.94 -13.37
CA TRP A 185 9.47 7.28 -12.72
C TRP A 185 10.14 8.21 -11.71
N LYS A 186 10.76 7.63 -10.68
CA LYS A 186 11.37 8.40 -9.58
C LYS A 186 10.33 9.30 -8.90
N ARG A 187 9.12 8.77 -8.71
CA ARG A 187 8.03 9.43 -7.99
C ARG A 187 7.50 8.53 -6.88
N GLY A 188 6.97 9.15 -5.83
CA GLY A 188 6.56 8.47 -4.61
C GLY A 188 7.71 8.21 -3.65
N ILE A 189 7.57 7.18 -2.83
CA ILE A 189 8.55 6.82 -1.80
C ILE A 189 9.46 5.70 -2.34
N GLN A 190 10.77 5.93 -2.34
CA GLN A 190 11.73 4.93 -2.78
C GLN A 190 11.82 3.77 -1.77
N GLY A 191 11.62 2.54 -2.24
CA GLY A 191 11.73 1.35 -1.41
C GLY A 191 13.17 0.88 -1.24
N HIS A 192 13.47 0.28 -0.08
CA HIS A 192 14.76 -0.35 0.23
C HIS A 192 14.60 -1.44 1.31
N LEU A 193 15.10 -2.64 1.05
CA LEU A 193 15.13 -3.77 2.01
C LEU A 193 13.79 -4.09 2.66
N ASN A 194 12.88 -4.71 1.90
CA ASN A 194 11.58 -5.17 2.40
C ASN A 194 10.74 -4.05 3.04
N SER A 195 10.89 -2.79 2.57
CA SER A 195 10.18 -1.63 3.11
C SER A 195 8.79 -1.41 2.54
N CYS A 196 8.35 -2.18 1.54
CA CYS A 196 7.14 -1.88 0.77
C CYS A 196 5.88 -1.71 1.63
N TYR A 197 5.78 -2.44 2.76
CA TYR A 197 4.69 -2.28 3.74
C TYR A 197 4.61 -0.85 4.30
N LEU A 198 5.76 -0.23 4.57
CA LEU A 198 5.87 1.13 5.12
C LEU A 198 5.65 2.14 4.00
N ASP A 199 6.32 1.95 2.86
CA ASP A 199 6.28 2.89 1.74
C ASP A 199 4.86 3.01 1.17
N ALA A 200 4.20 1.89 0.89
CA ALA A 200 2.83 1.87 0.39
C ALA A 200 1.84 2.46 1.40
N THR A 201 2.04 2.22 2.70
CA THR A 201 1.14 2.73 3.75
C THR A 201 1.30 4.24 3.96
N LEU A 202 2.54 4.75 4.01
CA LEU A 202 2.79 6.17 4.10
C LEU A 202 2.29 6.92 2.86
N PHE A 203 2.52 6.36 1.66
CA PHE A 203 1.98 6.95 0.44
C PHE A 203 0.44 6.95 0.45
N SER A 204 -0.20 5.87 0.90
CA SER A 204 -1.67 5.79 1.03
C SER A 204 -2.24 6.84 1.97
N LEU A 205 -1.60 7.05 3.13
CA LEU A 205 -2.10 7.97 4.15
C LEU A 205 -1.89 9.44 3.80
N PHE A 206 -0.74 9.78 3.20
CA PHE A 206 -0.27 11.16 3.15
C PHE A 206 -0.10 11.75 1.76
N SER A 207 -0.10 10.98 0.66
CA SER A 207 0.18 11.56 -0.67
C SER A 207 -0.89 12.58 -1.13
N CYS A 208 -2.15 12.14 -1.20
CA CYS A 208 -3.27 12.88 -1.79
C CYS A 208 -4.42 13.15 -0.80
N CYS A 209 -4.24 12.85 0.48
CA CYS A 209 -5.28 12.99 1.51
C CYS A 209 -4.68 13.58 2.79
N SER A 210 -5.45 14.45 3.46
CA SER A 210 -5.06 15.10 4.71
C SER A 210 -5.68 14.49 5.96
N SER A 211 -6.42 13.39 5.82
CA SER A 211 -7.23 12.84 6.92
C SER A 211 -6.40 12.20 8.03
N ALA A 212 -5.10 12.00 7.77
CA ALA A 212 -4.11 11.57 8.74
C ALA A 212 -3.15 12.71 9.19
N ASP A 213 -3.29 13.95 8.68
CA ASP A 213 -2.32 15.03 8.95
C ASP A 213 -2.26 15.43 10.41
N TRP A 214 -3.33 15.23 11.17
CA TRP A 214 -3.36 15.46 12.61
C TRP A 214 -2.26 14.66 13.35
N VAL A 215 -1.81 13.52 12.80
CA VAL A 215 -0.67 12.73 13.33
C VAL A 215 0.62 13.54 13.30
N LEU A 216 0.80 14.37 12.27
CA LEU A 216 2.01 15.18 12.04
C LEU A 216 2.11 16.36 13.02
N PHE A 217 1.01 16.69 13.70
CA PHE A 217 0.90 17.81 14.63
C PHE A 217 0.40 17.37 16.01
N TRP A 218 0.38 16.06 16.28
CA TRP A 218 -0.08 15.51 17.54
C TRP A 218 0.78 16.04 18.69
N PRO A 219 0.21 16.52 19.80
CA PRO A 219 1.00 17.05 20.90
C PRO A 219 1.99 16.02 21.44
N SER A 220 3.27 16.39 21.49
CA SER A 220 4.35 15.55 22.03
C SER A 220 5.22 16.37 22.98
N ASP A 221 5.79 15.72 23.98
CA ASP A 221 6.78 16.37 24.85
C ASP A 221 8.02 16.78 24.05
N PRO A 222 8.56 18.00 24.26
CA PRO A 222 9.79 18.43 23.62
C PRO A 222 10.96 17.51 24.02
N ASP A 223 11.85 17.23 23.06
CA ASP A 223 13.01 16.35 23.22
C ASP A 223 12.70 14.85 23.47
N SER A 224 11.49 14.41 23.12
CA SER A 224 11.11 12.99 23.14
C SER A 224 11.36 12.28 21.81
N ASP A 225 11.52 10.95 21.82
CA ASP A 225 11.58 10.14 20.60
C ASP A 225 10.33 10.32 19.72
N SER A 226 9.18 10.61 20.34
CA SER A 226 7.93 10.96 19.65
C SER A 226 8.09 12.25 18.84
N SER A 227 8.64 13.31 19.45
CA SER A 227 8.88 14.59 18.76
C SER A 227 9.87 14.46 17.60
N LEU A 228 10.91 13.63 17.76
CA LEU A 228 11.89 13.34 16.70
C LEU A 228 11.24 12.54 15.55
N ALA A 229 10.45 11.51 15.87
CA ALA A 229 9.74 10.72 14.88
C ALA A 229 8.69 11.55 14.13
N GLN A 230 7.99 12.44 14.83
CA GLN A 230 7.03 13.37 14.24
C GLN A 230 7.71 14.37 13.32
N ASP A 231 8.82 14.99 13.74
CA ASP A 231 9.57 15.93 12.89
C ASP A 231 10.12 15.24 11.63
N LEU A 232 10.68 14.03 11.78
CA LEU A 232 11.15 13.23 10.65
C LEU A 232 9.99 12.91 9.69
N LEU A 233 8.87 12.39 10.20
CA LEU A 233 7.71 12.04 9.39
C LEU A 233 7.15 13.27 8.66
N ARG A 234 7.04 14.41 9.35
CA ARG A 234 6.51 15.66 8.78
C ARG A 234 7.49 16.30 7.80
N CYS A 235 8.69 16.62 8.25
CA CYS A 235 9.62 17.50 7.53
C CYS A 235 10.52 16.77 6.53
N GLU A 236 10.76 15.48 6.70
CA GLU A 236 11.66 14.71 5.82
C GLU A 236 10.95 13.67 4.96
N ILE A 237 9.68 13.36 5.25
CA ILE A 237 8.90 12.39 4.46
C ILE A 237 7.68 13.06 3.85
N VAL A 238 6.70 13.50 4.65
CA VAL A 238 5.40 13.96 4.12
C VAL A 238 5.52 15.28 3.37
N ASN A 239 6.17 16.30 3.94
CA ASN A 239 6.33 17.58 3.27
C ASN A 239 7.14 17.46 1.96
N PRO A 240 8.30 16.78 1.92
CA PRO A 240 9.04 16.58 0.67
C PRO A 240 8.25 15.75 -0.35
N LEU A 241 7.51 14.72 0.07
CA LEU A 241 6.63 13.95 -0.81
C LEU A 241 5.62 14.85 -1.51
N ARG A 242 4.92 15.70 -0.75
CA ARG A 242 3.89 16.60 -1.28
C ARG A 242 4.44 17.81 -2.02
N ARG A 243 5.68 18.21 -1.73
CA ARG A 243 6.31 19.37 -2.37
C ARG A 243 6.99 19.01 -3.68
N TYR A 244 7.61 17.84 -3.73
CA TYR A 244 8.50 17.44 -4.83
C TYR A 244 8.08 16.13 -5.52
N GLY A 245 7.09 15.42 -4.97
CA GLY A 245 6.60 14.16 -5.53
C GLY A 245 7.52 12.97 -5.28
N TYR A 246 8.56 13.10 -4.46
CA TYR A 246 9.56 12.05 -4.25
C TYR A 246 10.21 12.10 -2.85
N VAL A 247 10.46 10.93 -2.25
CA VAL A 247 11.22 10.75 -1.00
C VAL A 247 12.20 9.61 -1.15
N CYS A 248 13.44 9.83 -0.70
CA CYS A 248 14.50 8.83 -0.78
C CYS A 248 14.47 7.82 0.37
N ALA A 249 14.94 6.62 0.11
CA ALA A 249 14.84 5.50 1.06
C ALA A 249 15.60 5.75 2.38
N SER A 250 16.59 6.66 2.40
CA SER A 250 17.31 7.01 3.64
C SER A 250 16.39 7.64 4.70
N LYS A 251 15.35 8.38 4.28
CA LYS A 251 14.40 9.01 5.20
C LYS A 251 13.48 7.97 5.83
N THR A 252 12.96 7.04 5.03
CA THR A 252 12.16 5.92 5.55
C THR A 252 12.99 4.97 6.38
N MET A 253 14.27 4.73 6.04
CA MET A 253 15.20 3.97 6.88
C MET A 253 15.47 4.64 8.22
N ALA A 254 15.59 5.97 8.27
CA ALA A 254 15.71 6.70 9.53
C ALA A 254 14.47 6.48 10.42
N LEU A 255 13.26 6.49 9.83
CA LEU A 255 12.03 6.19 10.56
C LEU A 255 12.00 4.75 11.06
N ARG A 256 12.43 3.79 10.22
CA ARG A 256 12.56 2.37 10.61
C ARG A 256 13.52 2.18 11.78
N ARG A 257 14.60 2.95 11.87
CA ARG A 257 15.53 2.91 13.02
C ARG A 257 14.90 3.44 14.31
N LEU A 258 14.07 4.48 14.24
CA LEU A 258 13.31 4.96 15.41
C LEU A 258 12.29 3.92 15.87
N LEU A 259 11.58 3.29 14.93
CA LEU A 259 10.66 2.19 15.23
C LEU A 259 11.39 1.00 15.85
N GLU A 260 12.56 0.62 15.33
CA GLU A 260 13.37 -0.48 15.85
C GLU A 260 13.83 -0.21 17.29
N ALA A 261 14.33 1.00 17.56
CA ALA A 261 14.78 1.43 18.87
C ALA A 261 13.63 1.42 19.91
N ALA A 262 12.43 1.86 19.51
CA ALA A 262 11.26 1.89 20.38
C ALA A 262 10.65 0.50 20.64
N ASN A 263 10.95 -0.51 19.81
CA ASN A 263 10.26 -1.81 19.82
C ASN A 263 11.17 -3.01 20.12
N SER A 264 12.29 -2.83 20.82
CA SER A 264 13.17 -3.95 21.24
C SER A 264 13.70 -4.81 20.07
N ASN A 265 14.08 -4.18 18.96
CA ASN A 265 14.66 -4.84 17.78
C ASN A 265 13.76 -5.88 17.10
N MET A 266 12.53 -5.48 16.76
CA MET A 266 11.55 -6.33 16.06
C MET A 266 11.90 -6.60 14.58
N GLY A 267 13.07 -6.18 14.08
CA GLY A 267 13.47 -6.38 12.69
C GLY A 267 12.86 -5.35 11.73
N PHE A 268 12.44 -4.19 12.24
CA PHE A 268 11.87 -3.12 11.42
C PHE A 268 12.82 -2.69 10.32
N THR A 269 14.15 -2.77 10.45
CA THR A 269 15.11 -2.27 9.46
C THR A 269 15.42 -3.23 8.30
N ASN A 270 15.04 -4.49 8.38
CA ASN A 270 15.43 -5.51 7.39
C ASN A 270 14.35 -6.56 7.06
N GLN A 271 13.37 -6.79 7.93
CA GLN A 271 12.29 -7.73 7.70
C GLN A 271 11.07 -7.04 7.08
N GLU A 272 10.34 -7.80 6.27
CA GLU A 272 8.99 -7.43 5.87
C GLU A 272 8.06 -7.47 7.09
N LYS A 273 7.11 -6.54 7.13
CA LYS A 273 6.13 -6.40 8.20
C LYS A 273 4.75 -6.19 7.60
N ASP A 274 3.73 -6.38 8.41
CA ASP A 274 2.36 -6.08 8.02
C ASP A 274 2.03 -4.59 8.25
N PRO A 275 1.29 -3.91 7.34
CA PRO A 275 0.86 -2.53 7.52
C PRO A 275 0.16 -2.26 8.85
N GLU A 276 -0.60 -3.21 9.39
CA GLU A 276 -1.21 -3.04 10.72
C GLU A 276 -0.19 -3.03 11.85
N GLU A 277 0.87 -3.86 11.78
CA GLU A 277 1.95 -3.88 12.77
C GLU A 277 2.68 -2.54 12.72
N PHE A 278 3.03 -2.10 11.51
CA PHE A 278 3.65 -0.80 11.29
C PHE A 278 2.81 0.36 11.84
N LEU A 279 1.52 0.43 11.52
CA LEU A 279 0.66 1.53 11.97
C LEU A 279 0.48 1.55 13.48
N ASN A 280 0.25 0.38 14.10
CA ASN A 280 0.16 0.29 15.55
C ASN A 280 1.47 0.75 16.22
N LYS A 281 2.63 0.37 15.67
CA LYS A 281 3.93 0.80 16.22
C LYS A 281 4.24 2.26 15.96
N LEU A 282 3.84 2.81 14.82
CA LEU A 282 3.96 4.23 14.53
C LEU A 282 3.10 5.07 15.47
N PHE A 283 1.83 4.72 15.65
CA PHE A 283 0.93 5.44 16.54
C PHE A 283 1.35 5.32 18.01
N GLN A 284 1.89 4.17 18.41
CA GLN A 284 2.51 4.00 19.74
C GLN A 284 3.73 4.91 19.92
N LEU A 285 4.63 4.97 18.92
CA LEU A 285 5.82 5.83 18.94
C LEU A 285 5.42 7.32 19.01
N LEU A 286 4.40 7.71 18.27
CA LEU A 286 3.88 9.09 18.24
C LEU A 286 2.93 9.42 19.40
N GLN A 287 2.59 8.44 20.25
CA GLN A 287 1.68 8.59 21.40
C GLN A 287 0.30 9.15 21.02
N VAL A 288 -0.19 8.69 19.87
CA VAL A 288 -1.46 9.10 19.28
C VAL A 288 -2.63 8.39 19.95
N GLU A 289 -3.71 9.12 20.24
CA GLU A 289 -4.94 8.53 20.76
C GLU A 289 -5.64 7.62 19.72
N PRO A 290 -6.37 6.58 20.17
CA PRO A 290 -7.13 5.71 19.29
C PRO A 290 -8.13 6.45 18.38
N LEU A 291 -8.21 6.03 17.12
CA LEU A 291 -9.10 6.63 16.12
C LEU A 291 -10.54 6.13 16.18
N LEU A 292 -10.70 4.91 16.67
CA LEU A 292 -11.95 4.19 16.68
C LEU A 292 -12.34 3.93 18.13
N LYS A 293 -13.58 4.31 18.46
CA LYS A 293 -14.26 3.90 19.67
C LYS A 293 -15.43 3.02 19.27
N ILE A 294 -15.32 1.74 19.55
CA ILE A 294 -16.30 0.73 19.16
C ILE A 294 -16.89 0.13 20.43
N ARG A 295 -18.21 0.12 20.53
CA ARG A 295 -18.93 -0.48 21.65
C ARG A 295 -19.58 -1.79 21.21
N SER A 296 -19.46 -2.82 22.03
CA SER A 296 -20.36 -3.98 21.97
C SER A 296 -21.53 -3.71 22.91
N MET A 297 -22.77 -4.01 22.50
CA MET A 297 -24.08 -3.65 23.08
C MET A 297 -24.24 -3.54 24.62
N THR A 298 -23.33 -4.08 25.43
CA THR A 298 -23.37 -4.04 26.89
C THR A 298 -22.01 -3.79 27.57
N GLN A 299 -20.95 -3.48 26.81
CA GLN A 299 -19.58 -3.38 27.31
C GLN A 299 -19.03 -1.95 27.23
N GLN A 300 -17.96 -1.70 27.97
CA GLN A 300 -17.19 -0.46 27.82
C GLN A 300 -16.68 -0.32 26.39
N PRO A 301 -16.62 0.91 25.83
CA PRO A 301 -16.02 1.15 24.53
C PRO A 301 -14.61 0.55 24.47
N GLN A 302 -14.34 -0.18 23.41
CA GLN A 302 -13.00 -0.61 23.04
C GLN A 302 -12.40 0.43 22.11
N GLU A 303 -11.13 0.70 22.29
CA GLU A 303 -10.39 1.70 21.54
C GLU A 303 -9.33 1.03 20.66
N GLY A 304 -9.19 1.52 19.43
CA GLY A 304 -8.17 1.05 18.50
C GLY A 304 -7.96 2.02 17.34
N HIS A 305 -6.97 1.75 16.49
CA HIS A 305 -6.72 2.58 15.30
C HIS A 305 -7.24 1.95 14.00
N LEU A 306 -7.39 0.63 13.98
CA LEU A 306 -7.80 -0.15 12.82
C LEU A 306 -8.92 -1.11 13.22
N TYR A 307 -9.73 -1.49 12.24
CA TYR A 307 -10.74 -2.53 12.42
C TYR A 307 -10.51 -3.68 11.43
N GLN A 308 -10.39 -4.90 11.97
CA GLN A 308 -10.35 -6.12 11.19
C GLN A 308 -11.76 -6.52 10.76
N LEU A 309 -12.01 -6.55 9.45
CA LEU A 309 -13.23 -7.12 8.93
C LEU A 309 -13.21 -8.64 9.10
N PHE A 310 -14.30 -9.19 9.64
CA PHE A 310 -14.53 -10.61 9.69
C PHE A 310 -15.55 -10.99 8.61
N PRO A 311 -15.31 -12.09 7.88
CA PRO A 311 -16.27 -12.54 6.90
C PRO A 311 -17.55 -13.06 7.57
N PRO A 312 -18.69 -13.09 6.84
CA PRO A 312 -19.89 -13.77 7.30
C PRO A 312 -19.61 -15.26 7.57
N THR A 313 -20.30 -15.83 8.56
CA THR A 313 -20.15 -17.26 8.92
C THR A 313 -20.68 -18.23 7.87
N LEU A 314 -21.49 -17.75 6.93
CA LEU A 314 -22.00 -18.52 5.80
C LEU A 314 -21.58 -17.84 4.49
N PRO A 315 -21.07 -18.59 3.49
CA PRO A 315 -20.78 -18.02 2.19
C PRO A 315 -22.06 -17.51 1.54
N PRO A 316 -22.01 -16.40 0.77
CA PRO A 316 -23.19 -15.88 0.08
C PRO A 316 -23.77 -16.98 -0.82
N SER A 317 -25.06 -17.27 -0.63
CA SER A 317 -25.75 -18.26 -1.46
C SER A 317 -25.81 -17.75 -2.91
N PRO A 318 -25.51 -18.57 -3.93
CA PRO A 318 -25.54 -18.13 -5.34
C PRO A 318 -26.94 -17.76 -5.85
N THR A 319 -27.98 -17.92 -5.03
CA THR A 319 -29.38 -17.66 -5.32
C THR A 319 -29.83 -16.29 -4.79
N SER A 320 -29.27 -15.20 -5.31
CA SER A 320 -30.03 -13.94 -5.36
C SER A 320 -30.91 -13.95 -6.62
N PRO A 321 -32.21 -13.63 -6.52
CA PRO A 321 -33.09 -13.57 -7.68
C PRO A 321 -32.59 -12.51 -8.67
N LEU A 322 -32.67 -12.84 -9.95
CA LEU A 322 -32.23 -11.99 -11.06
C LEU A 322 -33.00 -10.67 -11.05
N LEU A 323 -32.37 -9.58 -10.61
CA LEU A 323 -32.77 -8.25 -11.05
C LEU A 323 -32.24 -8.05 -12.47
N VAL A 324 -33.11 -7.54 -13.34
CA VAL A 324 -32.83 -7.23 -14.75
C VAL A 324 -31.50 -6.48 -14.85
N SER A 325 -30.59 -6.95 -15.71
CA SER A 325 -29.31 -6.28 -15.94
C SER A 325 -29.57 -4.79 -16.23
N PRO A 326 -28.94 -3.85 -15.49
CA PRO A 326 -29.10 -2.44 -15.77
C PRO A 326 -28.71 -2.16 -17.23
N ILE A 327 -29.59 -1.50 -17.96
CA ILE A 327 -29.28 -0.97 -19.30
C ILE A 327 -28.29 0.18 -19.07
N GLY A 328 -26.97 -0.11 -19.12
CA GLY A 328 -25.92 0.92 -18.98
C GLY A 328 -24.66 0.58 -18.16
N SER A 329 -24.37 -0.70 -17.86
CA SER A 329 -23.13 -1.05 -17.14
C SER A 329 -21.87 -0.59 -17.91
N PRO A 330 -20.86 0.02 -17.26
CA PRO A 330 -19.66 0.53 -17.93
C PRO A 330 -18.72 -0.58 -18.42
N ILE A 331 -18.97 -1.84 -18.03
CA ILE A 331 -18.15 -3.01 -18.36
C ILE A 331 -19.02 -4.09 -19.02
N PRO A 332 -18.56 -4.76 -20.09
CA PRO A 332 -19.27 -5.90 -20.66
C PRO A 332 -19.49 -7.01 -19.62
N LEU A 333 -20.76 -7.39 -19.42
CA LEU A 333 -21.12 -8.45 -18.47
C LEU A 333 -21.30 -9.77 -19.20
N ALA A 334 -20.74 -10.85 -18.66
CA ALA A 334 -20.95 -12.18 -19.21
C ALA A 334 -22.43 -12.61 -19.04
N PRO A 335 -22.99 -13.41 -19.97
CA PRO A 335 -24.28 -14.06 -19.75
C PRO A 335 -24.22 -14.93 -18.48
N PRO A 336 -25.35 -15.20 -17.82
CA PRO A 336 -25.38 -15.94 -16.56
C PRO A 336 -24.74 -17.33 -16.74
N SER A 337 -23.49 -17.47 -16.28
CA SER A 337 -22.69 -18.69 -16.31
C SER A 337 -22.59 -19.32 -14.91
N PRO A 338 -22.22 -20.60 -14.80
CA PRO A 338 -22.00 -21.26 -13.51
C PRO A 338 -20.70 -20.84 -12.79
N SER A 339 -19.76 -20.18 -13.48
CA SER A 339 -18.49 -19.70 -12.91
C SER A 339 -18.55 -18.20 -12.66
N ARG A 340 -19.20 -17.80 -11.56
CA ARG A 340 -19.22 -16.39 -11.10
C ARG A 340 -18.16 -16.16 -10.05
N MET A 341 -17.60 -14.95 -10.05
CA MET A 341 -16.74 -14.52 -8.95
C MET A 341 -17.56 -14.39 -7.67
N ARG A 342 -17.04 -14.90 -6.56
CA ARG A 342 -17.51 -14.60 -5.22
C ARG A 342 -17.06 -13.19 -4.88
N VAL A 343 -18.01 -12.26 -4.88
CA VAL A 343 -17.77 -10.84 -4.62
C VAL A 343 -18.45 -10.42 -3.33
N ALA A 344 -17.75 -9.60 -2.53
CA ALA A 344 -18.35 -8.84 -1.44
C ALA A 344 -17.84 -7.40 -1.46
N SER A 345 -18.72 -6.42 -1.23
CA SER A 345 -18.30 -5.04 -1.03
C SER A 345 -17.82 -4.80 0.39
N VAL A 346 -16.97 -3.80 0.56
CA VAL A 346 -16.53 -3.37 1.90
C VAL A 346 -17.71 -2.92 2.77
N GLN A 347 -18.76 -2.33 2.18
CA GLN A 347 -20.01 -2.00 2.88
C GLN A 347 -20.64 -3.26 3.50
N THR A 348 -20.87 -4.29 2.68
CA THR A 348 -21.48 -5.56 3.13
C THR A 348 -20.61 -6.26 4.18
N LEU A 349 -19.28 -6.27 3.98
CA LEU A 349 -18.35 -6.86 4.94
C LEU A 349 -18.34 -6.12 6.27
N LEU A 350 -18.35 -4.78 6.25
CA LEU A 350 -18.40 -3.97 7.47
C LEU A 350 -19.71 -4.17 8.23
N GLU A 351 -20.85 -4.06 7.55
CA GLU A 351 -22.17 -4.28 8.14
C GLU A 351 -22.27 -5.69 8.74
N SER A 352 -21.88 -6.72 7.99
CA SER A 352 -21.87 -8.09 8.47
C SER A 352 -20.96 -8.27 9.68
N SER A 353 -19.73 -7.75 9.64
CA SER A 353 -18.76 -7.86 10.73
C SER A 353 -19.28 -7.20 12.01
N PHE A 354 -19.84 -6.00 11.90
CA PHE A 354 -20.45 -5.29 13.05
C PHE A 354 -21.68 -6.01 13.58
N LEU A 355 -22.55 -6.47 12.70
CA LEU A 355 -23.78 -7.18 13.07
C LEU A 355 -23.48 -8.46 13.86
N HIS A 356 -22.58 -9.31 13.36
CA HIS A 356 -22.26 -10.59 13.98
C HIS A 356 -21.57 -10.43 15.34
N ALA A 357 -20.75 -9.39 15.49
CA ALA A 357 -20.08 -9.08 16.76
C ALA A 357 -20.90 -8.17 17.70
N GLY A 358 -22.10 -7.73 17.27
CA GLY A 358 -22.94 -6.81 18.03
C GLY A 358 -22.25 -5.47 18.33
N LEU A 359 -21.52 -4.94 17.35
CA LEU A 359 -20.70 -3.73 17.47
C LEU A 359 -21.41 -2.52 16.90
N LYS A 360 -21.09 -1.36 17.46
CA LYS A 360 -21.44 -0.03 16.96
C LYS A 360 -20.29 0.95 17.19
N PHE A 361 -20.19 1.94 16.33
CA PHE A 361 -19.32 3.10 16.55
C PHE A 361 -19.95 4.02 17.61
N VAL A 362 -19.16 4.42 18.59
CA VAL A 362 -19.58 5.39 19.60
C VAL A 362 -19.73 6.79 18.98
N GLU A 363 -18.80 7.15 18.10
CA GLU A 363 -18.80 8.40 17.34
C GLU A 363 -18.30 8.16 15.92
N ALA A 364 -18.63 9.08 15.00
CA ALA A 364 -18.20 8.96 13.61
C ALA A 364 -16.69 9.23 13.50
N PRO A 365 -15.88 8.27 13.01
CA PRO A 365 -14.43 8.48 12.89
C PRO A 365 -14.10 9.46 11.76
N SER A 366 -13.06 10.28 11.96
CA SER A 366 -12.52 11.16 10.91
C SER A 366 -11.78 10.37 9.83
N CYS A 367 -11.07 9.31 10.24
CA CYS A 367 -10.35 8.37 9.39
C CYS A 367 -10.64 6.94 9.86
N LEU A 368 -11.03 6.07 8.92
CA LEU A 368 -11.39 4.68 9.19
C LEU A 368 -10.50 3.75 8.34
N LEU A 369 -9.67 2.98 9.03
CA LEU A 369 -8.74 2.02 8.44
C LEU A 369 -9.32 0.61 8.59
N LEU A 370 -9.72 -0.01 7.47
CA LEU A 370 -10.35 -1.33 7.45
C LEU A 370 -9.40 -2.36 6.88
N LEU A 371 -9.05 -3.37 7.68
CA LEU A 371 -8.28 -4.53 7.23
C LEU A 371 -9.22 -5.54 6.60
N MET A 372 -8.88 -6.00 5.40
CA MET A 372 -9.69 -6.94 4.65
C MET A 372 -9.61 -8.35 5.26
N PRO A 373 -10.67 -9.18 5.13
CA PRO A 373 -10.71 -10.52 5.70
C PRO A 373 -9.80 -11.47 4.89
N ARG A 374 -8.52 -11.52 5.24
CA ARG A 374 -7.53 -12.45 4.69
C ARG A 374 -7.11 -13.47 5.73
N PHE A 375 -6.90 -14.71 5.30
CA PHE A 375 -6.39 -15.77 6.18
C PHE A 375 -5.10 -16.35 5.58
N GLY A 376 -3.97 -15.84 6.04
CA GLY A 376 -2.66 -16.24 5.50
C GLY A 376 -2.46 -15.85 4.02
N LYS A 377 -1.43 -16.42 3.40
CA LYS A 377 -1.01 -16.09 2.02
C LYS A 377 -1.88 -16.77 0.96
N ASP A 378 -2.39 -17.97 1.26
CA ASP A 378 -3.01 -18.84 0.24
C ASP A 378 -4.54 -18.85 0.27
N PHE A 379 -5.18 -18.34 1.33
CA PHE A 379 -6.64 -18.40 1.45
C PHE A 379 -7.29 -17.02 1.29
N LYS A 380 -7.95 -16.85 0.14
CA LYS A 380 -8.85 -15.73 -0.15
C LYS A 380 -10.29 -16.23 -0.10
N MET A 381 -11.07 -15.71 0.85
CA MET A 381 -12.48 -16.09 0.98
C MET A 381 -13.33 -15.58 -0.19
N PHE A 382 -12.98 -14.44 -0.76
CA PHE A 382 -13.63 -13.84 -1.90
C PHE A 382 -12.68 -13.81 -3.09
N ASP A 383 -13.21 -14.02 -4.29
CA ASP A 383 -12.43 -13.94 -5.53
C ASP A 383 -12.14 -12.46 -5.86
N ALA A 384 -13.04 -11.56 -5.45
CA ALA A 384 -12.82 -10.12 -5.41
C ALA A 384 -13.55 -9.48 -4.23
N ILE A 385 -12.92 -8.49 -3.61
CA ILE A 385 -13.55 -7.55 -2.70
C ILE A 385 -13.73 -6.25 -3.49
N LEU A 386 -14.90 -5.62 -3.37
CA LEU A 386 -15.20 -4.33 -3.99
C LEU A 386 -15.02 -3.20 -2.95
N PRO A 387 -13.94 -2.39 -3.02
CA PRO A 387 -13.79 -1.21 -2.19
C PRO A 387 -14.92 -0.21 -2.49
N THR A 388 -15.85 -0.04 -1.54
CA THR A 388 -16.99 0.84 -1.73
C THR A 388 -16.51 2.30 -1.83
N LEU A 389 -16.80 3.03 -2.91
CA LEU A 389 -16.33 4.42 -3.04
C LEU A 389 -16.85 5.36 -1.95
N SER A 390 -18.09 5.14 -1.49
CA SER A 390 -18.72 5.91 -0.41
C SER A 390 -19.43 5.00 0.56
N LEU A 391 -18.79 4.78 1.71
CA LEU A 391 -19.20 3.92 2.80
C LEU A 391 -20.24 4.65 3.67
N ASP A 392 -21.37 4.03 3.92
CA ASP A 392 -22.41 4.57 4.80
C ASP A 392 -22.31 3.92 6.18
N ILE A 393 -22.01 4.71 7.20
CA ILE A 393 -21.85 4.23 8.58
C ILE A 393 -23.01 4.65 9.49
N THR A 394 -24.06 5.28 8.94
CA THR A 394 -25.18 5.85 9.70
C THR A 394 -25.77 4.84 10.67
N ASP A 395 -26.13 3.67 10.16
CA ASP A 395 -26.81 2.62 10.93
C ASP A 395 -25.87 1.84 11.86
N LEU A 396 -24.56 2.10 11.76
CA LEU A 396 -23.50 1.52 12.59
C LEU A 396 -23.15 2.42 13.78
N LEU A 397 -23.72 3.62 13.90
CA LEU A 397 -23.47 4.56 15.00
C LEU A 397 -24.50 4.39 16.13
N ASP A 398 -24.06 4.45 17.40
CA ASP A 398 -24.91 4.27 18.59
C ASP A 398 -25.98 5.37 18.75
N ASP A 399 -25.59 6.64 18.67
CA ASP A 399 -26.46 7.78 19.03
C ASP A 399 -26.97 8.55 17.80
N THR A 400 -27.33 7.82 16.74
CA THR A 400 -27.90 8.42 15.51
C THR A 400 -29.37 8.09 15.34
N LEU A 401 -30.09 9.03 14.73
CA LEU A 401 -31.47 8.80 14.33
C LEU A 401 -31.52 7.93 13.09
N ARG A 402 -32.00 6.71 13.27
CA ARG A 402 -32.08 5.73 12.19
C ARG A 402 -33.48 5.64 11.61
N GLN A 403 -33.57 5.22 10.35
CA GLN A 403 -34.81 5.15 9.60
C GLN A 403 -35.37 3.72 9.59
N CYS A 404 -36.66 3.59 9.87
CA CYS A 404 -37.37 2.34 9.75
C CYS A 404 -37.30 1.83 8.29
N SER A 405 -36.85 0.59 8.12
CA SER A 405 -36.67 -0.05 6.82
C SER A 405 -37.97 -0.21 6.02
N ILE A 406 -39.14 0.01 6.63
CA ILE A 406 -40.47 -0.11 6.00
C ILE A 406 -41.07 1.26 5.70
N CYS A 407 -41.27 2.08 6.73
CA CYS A 407 -42.03 3.33 6.61
C CYS A 407 -41.17 4.60 6.67
N GLN A 408 -39.85 4.48 6.87
CA GLN A 408 -38.89 5.58 6.98
C GLN A 408 -39.11 6.54 8.17
N ALA A 409 -40.02 6.21 9.10
CA ALA A 409 -40.12 6.86 10.40
C ALA A 409 -38.90 6.54 11.29
N VAL A 410 -38.78 7.19 12.46
CA VAL A 410 -37.72 6.89 13.43
C VAL A 410 -37.75 5.41 13.80
N ALA A 411 -36.62 4.73 13.66
CA ALA A 411 -36.46 3.37 14.16
C ALA A 411 -36.15 3.38 15.66
N GLU A 412 -36.87 2.55 16.40
CA GLU A 412 -36.69 2.34 17.84
C GLU A 412 -36.17 0.92 18.13
N TRP A 413 -36.27 0.02 17.14
CA TRP A 413 -35.94 -1.40 17.27
C TRP A 413 -35.01 -1.81 16.14
N GLU A 414 -34.03 -2.67 16.43
CA GLU A 414 -33.27 -3.40 15.41
C GLU A 414 -33.42 -4.91 15.63
N CYS A 415 -33.33 -5.70 14.56
CA CYS A 415 -33.42 -7.15 14.66
C CYS A 415 -32.36 -7.83 13.80
N LEU A 416 -31.31 -8.34 14.47
CA LEU A 416 -30.20 -9.04 13.83
C LEU A 416 -30.69 -10.26 13.02
N GLN A 417 -31.66 -11.01 13.56
CA GLN A 417 -32.21 -12.21 12.91
C GLN A 417 -33.01 -11.88 11.63
N CYS A 418 -33.46 -10.63 11.46
CA CYS A 418 -34.11 -10.23 10.21
C CYS A 418 -33.10 -9.90 9.10
N TYR A 419 -31.80 -9.69 9.40
CA TYR A 419 -30.82 -9.23 8.40
C TYR A 419 -30.73 -10.16 7.19
N GLU A 420 -30.72 -11.47 7.46
CA GLU A 420 -30.69 -12.54 6.46
C GLU A 420 -32.03 -12.76 5.73
N ASP A 421 -33.11 -12.07 6.10
CA ASP A 421 -34.43 -12.23 5.47
C ASP A 421 -34.48 -11.44 4.14
N PRO A 422 -34.50 -12.12 2.98
CA PRO A 422 -34.55 -11.44 1.68
C PRO A 422 -35.93 -10.85 1.37
N ASP A 423 -36.99 -11.20 2.12
CA ASP A 423 -38.33 -10.67 1.89
C ASP A 423 -38.47 -9.21 2.38
N ILE A 424 -37.49 -8.71 3.16
CA ILE A 424 -37.52 -7.36 3.75
C ILE A 424 -36.26 -6.62 3.33
N THR A 425 -36.37 -5.65 2.42
CA THR A 425 -35.27 -4.73 2.03
C THR A 425 -33.88 -5.39 2.01
N PRO A 426 -33.60 -6.31 1.06
CA PRO A 426 -32.37 -7.11 1.02
C PRO A 426 -31.09 -6.29 1.19
N GLY A 427 -30.10 -6.84 1.91
CA GLY A 427 -28.76 -6.25 2.01
C GLY A 427 -28.70 -4.93 2.78
N ARG A 428 -29.61 -4.73 3.73
CA ARG A 428 -29.62 -3.57 4.64
C ARG A 428 -29.90 -4.03 6.06
N LEU A 429 -29.32 -3.33 7.02
CA LEU A 429 -29.66 -3.45 8.44
C LEU A 429 -31.16 -3.26 8.66
N LYS A 430 -31.72 -4.12 9.52
CA LYS A 430 -33.16 -4.25 9.71
C LYS A 430 -33.58 -3.58 11.00
N GLN A 431 -34.30 -2.49 10.82
CA GLN A 431 -34.66 -1.62 11.91
C GLN A 431 -36.04 -1.01 11.68
N TYR A 432 -36.75 -0.81 12.76
CA TYR A 432 -38.20 -0.66 12.74
C TYR A 432 -38.65 0.38 13.75
N CYS A 433 -39.65 1.18 13.37
CA CYS A 433 -40.45 1.87 14.38
C CYS A 433 -41.28 0.84 15.16
N SER A 434 -41.82 1.22 16.32
CA SER A 434 -42.62 0.33 17.16
C SER A 434 -43.72 -0.42 16.40
N THR A 435 -44.49 0.27 15.55
CA THR A 435 -45.57 -0.33 14.76
C THR A 435 -45.08 -1.35 13.73
N CYS A 436 -44.07 -0.99 12.94
CA CYS A 436 -43.52 -1.90 11.92
C CYS A 436 -42.84 -3.10 12.57
N ASN A 437 -42.20 -2.92 13.73
CA ASN A 437 -41.60 -4.01 14.49
C ASN A 437 -42.64 -5.07 14.84
N THR A 438 -43.78 -4.67 15.40
CA THR A 438 -44.88 -5.61 15.74
C THR A 438 -45.42 -6.32 14.50
N GLN A 439 -45.64 -5.60 13.40
CA GLN A 439 -46.18 -6.19 12.18
C GLN A 439 -45.23 -7.20 11.54
N VAL A 440 -43.94 -6.86 11.42
CA VAL A 440 -42.92 -7.73 10.84
C VAL A 440 -42.78 -9.02 11.64
N HIS A 441 -42.78 -8.92 12.97
CA HIS A 441 -42.61 -10.05 13.88
C HIS A 441 -43.90 -10.81 14.20
N SER A 442 -45.07 -10.34 13.77
CA SER A 442 -46.30 -11.17 13.76
C SER A 442 -46.30 -12.24 12.66
N HIS A 443 -45.39 -12.12 11.68
CA HIS A 443 -45.30 -13.07 10.59
C HIS A 443 -44.68 -14.39 11.06
N ARG A 444 -45.23 -15.53 10.63
CA ARG A 444 -44.83 -16.87 11.10
C ARG A 444 -43.33 -17.16 10.94
N LYS A 445 -42.68 -16.66 9.88
CA LYS A 445 -41.23 -16.85 9.67
C LYS A 445 -40.35 -16.10 10.68
N ARG A 446 -40.88 -15.06 11.34
CA ARG A 446 -40.12 -14.11 12.16
C ARG A 446 -40.62 -14.01 13.60
N ALA A 447 -41.65 -14.76 13.95
CA ALA A 447 -42.24 -14.74 15.30
C ALA A 447 -41.27 -15.20 16.40
N SER A 448 -40.22 -15.95 16.04
CA SER A 448 -39.16 -16.39 16.95
C SER A 448 -37.94 -15.46 16.97
N HIS A 449 -37.99 -14.32 16.27
CA HIS A 449 -36.90 -13.35 16.30
C HIS A 449 -36.99 -12.50 17.58
N HIS A 450 -35.85 -12.00 18.04
CA HIS A 450 -35.71 -11.17 19.22
C HIS A 450 -35.19 -9.78 18.80
N PRO A 451 -36.09 -8.82 18.53
CA PRO A 451 -35.72 -7.43 18.32
C PRO A 451 -35.15 -6.83 19.61
N VAL A 452 -34.20 -5.93 19.48
CA VAL A 452 -33.59 -5.18 20.57
C VAL A 452 -33.87 -3.69 20.41
N ASP A 453 -34.02 -3.00 21.54
CA ASP A 453 -34.19 -1.55 21.57
C ASP A 453 -32.91 -0.84 21.10
N VAL A 454 -33.08 0.22 20.31
CA VAL A 454 -32.00 1.11 19.87
C VAL A 454 -32.11 2.42 20.62
N SER A 455 -30.97 2.98 21.03
CA SER A 455 -30.90 4.33 21.60
C SER A 455 -31.39 5.37 20.60
N VAL A 456 -32.45 6.09 20.97
CA VAL A 456 -32.94 7.24 20.22
C VAL A 456 -32.51 8.52 20.96
N PRO A 457 -31.75 9.43 20.32
CA PRO A 457 -31.41 10.72 20.92
C PRO A 457 -32.66 11.45 21.44
N GLY A 458 -32.60 12.03 22.64
CA GLY A 458 -33.77 12.67 23.27
C GLY A 458 -34.28 13.88 22.49
N GLY A 459 -35.61 13.99 22.31
CA GLY A 459 -36.27 15.13 21.67
C GLY A 459 -37.61 14.75 21.00
N PRO A 460 -38.53 15.70 20.75
CA PRO A 460 -39.76 15.42 20.01
C PRO A 460 -39.47 15.30 18.50
N TRP A 461 -39.28 14.09 18.00
CA TRP A 461 -39.12 13.81 16.58
C TRP A 461 -40.49 13.64 15.92
N THR A 462 -40.95 14.64 15.17
CA THR A 462 -42.23 14.59 14.44
C THR A 462 -41.98 14.77 12.94
N GLY A 463 -42.14 13.69 12.17
CA GLY A 463 -42.05 13.68 10.70
C GLY A 463 -41.01 12.71 10.12
N PRO A 464 -40.96 12.53 8.78
CA PRO A 464 -39.91 11.77 8.11
C PRO A 464 -38.56 12.44 8.36
N LEU A 465 -37.60 11.68 8.88
CA LEU A 465 -36.25 12.19 9.07
C LEU A 465 -35.59 12.38 7.70
N LEU A 466 -35.33 13.62 7.32
CA LEU A 466 -34.27 13.93 6.35
C LEU A 466 -32.93 13.85 7.08
N SER A 467 -32.59 12.67 7.61
CA SER A 467 -31.28 12.47 8.24
C SER A 467 -30.21 12.55 7.15
N ALA A 468 -29.28 13.49 7.29
CA ALA A 468 -28.04 13.45 6.54
C ALA A 468 -27.35 12.12 6.88
N ARG A 469 -27.22 11.22 5.91
CA ARG A 469 -26.53 9.95 6.13
C ARG A 469 -25.05 10.23 6.34
N GLN A 470 -24.49 9.66 7.40
CA GLN A 470 -23.06 9.76 7.71
C GLN A 470 -22.29 8.89 6.73
N ARG A 471 -21.55 9.51 5.83
CA ARG A 471 -20.80 8.82 4.78
C ARG A 471 -19.31 9.10 4.90
N MET A 472 -18.51 8.11 4.56
CA MET A 472 -17.06 8.23 4.42
C MET A 472 -16.67 7.94 2.97
N SER A 473 -15.65 8.64 2.48
CA SER A 473 -15.13 8.49 1.12
C SER A 473 -13.87 7.64 1.14
N LEU A 474 -13.79 6.66 0.23
CA LEU A 474 -12.57 5.90 0.00
C LEU A 474 -11.51 6.82 -0.62
N PHE A 475 -10.33 6.89 -0.01
CA PHE A 475 -9.22 7.69 -0.55
C PHE A 475 -7.97 6.88 -0.88
N ALA A 476 -7.80 5.69 -0.29
CA ALA A 476 -6.70 4.80 -0.66
C ALA A 476 -7.02 3.33 -0.40
N VAL A 477 -6.31 2.45 -1.12
CA VAL A 477 -6.32 1.00 -0.93
C VAL A 477 -4.88 0.50 -0.96
N THR A 478 -4.41 -0.08 0.14
CA THR A 478 -3.15 -0.82 0.17
C THR A 478 -3.42 -2.25 -0.27
N CYS A 479 -2.63 -2.76 -1.20
CA CYS A 479 -2.78 -4.09 -1.78
C CYS A 479 -1.56 -4.97 -1.56
N ILE A 480 -1.78 -6.28 -1.40
CA ILE A 480 -0.73 -7.32 -1.37
C ILE A 480 -1.17 -8.54 -2.15
N GLU A 481 -0.31 -8.98 -3.08
CA GLU A 481 -0.51 -10.23 -3.81
C GLU A 481 0.15 -11.39 -3.04
N THR A 482 1.48 -11.39 -2.90
CA THR A 482 2.25 -12.42 -2.18
C THR A 482 3.07 -11.86 -1.01
N SER A 483 4.00 -10.95 -1.30
CA SER A 483 4.96 -10.35 -0.35
C SER A 483 5.41 -8.95 -0.78
N HIS A 484 4.58 -8.27 -1.59
CA HIS A 484 4.90 -6.94 -2.07
C HIS A 484 3.69 -6.04 -2.01
N TYR A 485 3.77 -5.07 -1.09
CA TYR A 485 2.74 -4.08 -0.87
C TYR A 485 2.82 -2.95 -1.91
N VAL A 486 1.67 -2.60 -2.48
CA VAL A 486 1.48 -1.47 -3.39
C VAL A 486 0.29 -0.63 -2.94
N SER A 487 0.17 0.58 -3.46
CA SER A 487 -0.90 1.51 -3.09
C SER A 487 -1.69 1.97 -4.30
N PHE A 488 -3.01 2.09 -4.12
CA PHE A 488 -3.90 2.85 -4.99
C PHE A 488 -4.39 4.06 -4.21
N VAL A 489 -4.23 5.26 -4.78
CA VAL A 489 -4.68 6.50 -4.14
C VAL A 489 -5.63 7.26 -5.05
N LYS A 490 -6.68 7.81 -4.45
CA LYS A 490 -7.61 8.71 -5.12
C LYS A 490 -7.05 10.12 -5.04
N HIS A 491 -6.82 10.74 -6.18
CA HIS A 491 -6.20 12.08 -6.25
C HIS A 491 -7.19 13.17 -6.62
N GLY A 492 -8.47 12.85 -6.82
CA GLY A 492 -9.47 13.83 -7.19
C GLY A 492 -10.90 13.30 -7.07
N PRO A 493 -11.90 14.18 -7.29
CA PRO A 493 -13.31 13.84 -7.07
C PRO A 493 -13.86 12.91 -8.15
N LEU A 494 -13.29 12.86 -9.35
CA LEU A 494 -13.86 12.07 -10.43
C LEU A 494 -13.67 10.57 -10.15
N PRO A 495 -14.58 9.71 -10.63
CA PRO A 495 -14.43 8.26 -10.45
C PRO A 495 -13.14 7.70 -11.04
N THR A 496 -12.56 8.38 -12.04
CA THR A 496 -11.34 8.00 -12.76
C THR A 496 -10.04 8.51 -12.13
N ASP A 497 -10.12 9.36 -11.10
CA ASP A 497 -8.94 10.01 -10.52
C ASP A 497 -8.21 9.08 -9.55
N TRP A 498 -7.50 8.10 -10.12
CA TRP A 498 -6.75 7.09 -9.39
C TRP A 498 -5.32 6.96 -9.90
N MET A 499 -4.38 6.82 -8.96
CA MET A 499 -2.99 6.49 -9.23
C MET A 499 -2.60 5.18 -8.54
N PHE A 500 -1.72 4.43 -9.19
CA PHE A 500 -1.05 3.25 -8.65
C PHE A 500 0.39 3.60 -8.31
N PHE A 501 0.83 3.21 -7.12
CA PHE A 501 2.19 3.43 -6.63
C PHE A 501 2.87 2.09 -6.28
N ASP A 502 4.08 1.92 -6.80
CA ASP A 502 4.99 0.83 -6.46
C ASP A 502 6.36 1.39 -6.06
N SER A 503 6.77 1.11 -4.82
CA SER A 503 8.03 1.57 -4.23
C SER A 503 9.28 0.90 -4.81
N MET A 504 9.12 -0.27 -5.44
CA MET A 504 10.20 -1.11 -5.97
C MET A 504 9.88 -1.54 -7.42
N ALA A 505 9.35 -0.62 -8.21
CA ALA A 505 8.86 -0.89 -9.56
C ALA A 505 9.97 -1.31 -10.55
N ASP A 506 11.18 -0.79 -10.35
CA ASP A 506 12.38 -1.17 -11.10
C ASP A 506 13.62 -1.07 -10.21
N ARG A 507 14.77 -1.52 -10.71
CA ARG A 507 16.05 -1.50 -9.99
C ARG A 507 17.20 -1.15 -10.92
N GLU A 508 18.00 -0.18 -10.50
CA GLU A 508 19.29 0.12 -11.13
C GLU A 508 20.43 -0.53 -10.34
N GLY A 509 21.22 -1.37 -11.01
CA GLY A 509 22.37 -2.06 -10.43
C GLY A 509 22.02 -3.36 -9.66
N GLU A 510 23.06 -4.15 -9.37
CA GLU A 510 22.92 -5.48 -8.74
C GLU A 510 23.01 -5.39 -7.21
N GLN A 511 23.99 -6.05 -6.57
CA GLN A 511 24.19 -6.05 -5.11
C GLN A 511 24.32 -4.64 -4.51
N ASN A 512 24.83 -3.71 -5.32
CA ASN A 512 25.12 -2.32 -4.98
C ASN A 512 24.08 -1.33 -5.52
N GLY A 513 23.01 -1.86 -6.12
CA GLY A 513 21.95 -1.09 -6.75
C GLY A 513 20.93 -0.48 -5.80
N PHE A 514 19.97 0.25 -6.37
CA PHE A 514 18.86 0.87 -5.67
C PHE A 514 17.56 0.70 -6.45
N ASN A 515 16.44 0.71 -5.73
CA ASN A 515 15.13 0.61 -6.37
C ASN A 515 14.66 1.97 -6.91
N ILE A 516 13.87 1.93 -7.96
CA ILE A 516 13.23 3.09 -8.58
C ILE A 516 11.73 2.97 -8.35
N PRO A 517 11.12 3.89 -7.60
CA PRO A 517 9.69 3.90 -7.43
C PRO A 517 9.00 4.46 -8.68
N HIS A 518 7.77 4.01 -8.91
CA HIS A 518 6.96 4.44 -10.04
C HIS A 518 5.53 4.70 -9.59
N VAL A 519 4.97 5.82 -10.03
CA VAL A 519 3.56 6.14 -9.89
C VAL A 519 2.97 6.28 -11.28
N ARG A 520 1.83 5.65 -11.53
CA ARG A 520 1.14 5.68 -12.82
C ARG A 520 -0.34 5.98 -12.62
N ALA A 521 -0.94 6.75 -13.52
CA ALA A 521 -2.39 6.88 -13.55
C ALA A 521 -3.04 5.50 -13.85
N CYS A 522 -4.15 5.19 -13.19
CA CYS A 522 -4.90 3.96 -13.39
C CYS A 522 -6.43 4.21 -13.46
N PRO A 523 -6.91 5.08 -14.36
CA PRO A 523 -8.33 5.48 -14.43
C PRO A 523 -9.28 4.32 -14.72
N GLU A 524 -8.77 3.19 -15.23
CA GLU A 524 -9.53 1.97 -15.44
C GLU A 524 -10.15 1.42 -14.14
N VAL A 525 -9.51 1.60 -12.98
CA VAL A 525 -10.01 1.05 -11.71
C VAL A 525 -11.36 1.68 -11.34
N GLY A 526 -11.54 2.96 -11.65
CA GLY A 526 -12.78 3.71 -11.42
C GLY A 526 -14.01 3.08 -12.07
N ARG A 527 -13.84 2.43 -13.23
CA ARG A 527 -14.94 1.75 -13.94
C ARG A 527 -15.42 0.52 -13.18
N PHE A 528 -14.51 -0.24 -12.57
CA PHE A 528 -14.85 -1.40 -11.76
C PHE A 528 -15.41 -1.01 -10.40
N LEU A 529 -14.86 0.02 -9.77
CA LEU A 529 -15.33 0.56 -8.49
C LEU A 529 -16.74 1.14 -8.54
N SER A 530 -17.21 1.48 -9.75
CA SER A 530 -18.58 1.98 -9.98
C SER A 530 -19.62 0.86 -10.16
N LEU A 531 -19.19 -0.42 -10.23
CA LEU A 531 -20.09 -1.56 -10.36
C LEU A 531 -20.75 -1.92 -9.03
N SER A 532 -21.92 -2.56 -9.10
CA SER A 532 -22.49 -3.31 -7.97
C SER A 532 -21.82 -4.68 -7.79
N GLU A 533 -21.96 -5.30 -6.61
CA GLU A 533 -21.48 -6.66 -6.35
C GLU A 533 -22.00 -7.67 -7.39
N GLN A 534 -23.28 -7.53 -7.78
CA GLN A 534 -23.91 -8.41 -8.75
C GLN A 534 -23.32 -8.23 -10.15
N GLU A 535 -23.01 -7.01 -10.57
CA GLU A 535 -22.38 -6.74 -11.86
C GLU A 535 -20.94 -7.27 -11.86
N LEU A 536 -20.17 -6.97 -10.80
CA LEU A 536 -18.79 -7.44 -10.69
C LEU A 536 -18.71 -8.97 -10.67
N SER A 537 -19.66 -9.66 -10.05
CA SER A 537 -19.71 -11.14 -10.04
C SER A 537 -19.82 -11.77 -11.43
N ARG A 538 -20.27 -11.00 -12.44
CA ARG A 538 -20.47 -11.42 -13.84
C ARG A 538 -19.35 -10.94 -14.76
N VAL A 539 -18.37 -10.21 -14.25
CA VAL A 539 -17.18 -9.83 -15.02
C VAL A 539 -16.32 -11.06 -15.22
N ASP A 540 -15.86 -11.28 -16.45
CA ASP A 540 -14.90 -12.33 -16.74
C ASP A 540 -13.56 -12.00 -16.07
N PRO A 541 -13.05 -12.82 -15.13
CA PRO A 541 -11.78 -12.57 -14.47
C PRO A 541 -10.62 -12.39 -15.46
N ALA A 542 -10.63 -13.03 -16.62
CA ALA A 542 -9.58 -12.90 -17.63
C ALA A 542 -9.57 -11.51 -18.30
N SER A 543 -10.71 -10.81 -18.30
CA SER A 543 -10.85 -9.47 -18.88
C SER A 543 -10.35 -8.34 -17.97
N ILE A 544 -10.12 -8.63 -16.67
CA ILE A 544 -9.69 -7.65 -15.69
C ILE A 544 -8.19 -7.38 -15.87
N ARG A 545 -7.85 -6.13 -16.22
CA ARG A 545 -6.47 -5.65 -16.32
C ARG A 545 -5.76 -5.72 -14.97
N GLU A 546 -4.43 -5.78 -15.02
CA GLU A 546 -3.59 -5.97 -13.85
C GLU A 546 -3.86 -4.97 -12.71
N SER A 547 -3.89 -3.66 -12.97
CA SER A 547 -4.19 -2.66 -11.92
C SER A 547 -5.53 -2.91 -11.23
N ALA A 548 -6.59 -3.16 -12.01
CA ALA A 548 -7.91 -3.43 -11.46
C ALA A 548 -7.97 -4.79 -10.75
N ARG A 549 -7.27 -5.80 -11.26
CA ARG A 549 -7.15 -7.12 -10.62
C ARG A 549 -6.47 -6.99 -9.27
N ARG A 550 -5.33 -6.29 -9.20
CA ARG A 550 -4.62 -6.06 -7.94
C ARG A 550 -5.50 -5.30 -6.94
N LEU A 551 -6.24 -4.29 -7.38
CA LEU A 551 -7.16 -3.60 -6.48
C LEU A 551 -8.27 -4.54 -5.95
N LEU A 552 -8.94 -5.29 -6.82
CA LEU A 552 -10.11 -6.09 -6.44
C LEU A 552 -9.76 -7.40 -5.74
N CYS A 553 -8.74 -8.11 -6.20
CA CYS A 553 -8.34 -9.43 -5.73
C CYS A 553 -7.27 -9.38 -4.65
N ASP A 554 -6.53 -8.26 -4.58
CA ASP A 554 -5.38 -8.07 -3.69
C ASP A 554 -5.55 -6.87 -2.76
N SER A 555 -6.78 -6.40 -2.47
CA SER A 555 -7.05 -5.44 -1.38
C SER A 555 -6.63 -5.98 -0.01
N TYR A 556 -5.76 -5.28 0.71
CA TYR A 556 -5.34 -5.63 2.08
C TYR A 556 -5.94 -4.68 3.11
N MET A 557 -5.86 -3.37 2.86
CA MET A 557 -6.41 -2.35 3.73
C MET A 557 -7.13 -1.29 2.88
N CYS A 558 -8.35 -0.93 3.25
CA CYS A 558 -9.09 0.17 2.64
C CYS A 558 -9.16 1.35 3.61
N LEU A 559 -8.85 2.56 3.11
CA LEU A 559 -8.75 3.77 3.92
C LEU A 559 -9.87 4.73 3.53
N TYR A 560 -10.66 5.10 4.53
CA TYR A 560 -11.82 5.97 4.38
C TYR A 560 -11.65 7.23 5.22
N HIS A 561 -12.16 8.35 4.73
CA HIS A 561 -12.21 9.58 5.51
C HIS A 561 -13.59 10.22 5.49
N SER A 562 -13.89 11.01 6.51
CA SER A 562 -15.06 11.88 6.51
C SER A 562 -14.76 13.14 5.69
N PRO A 563 -15.48 13.42 4.59
CA PRO A 563 -15.30 14.66 3.83
C PRO A 563 -15.53 15.92 4.67
N ASP A 564 -16.46 15.84 5.63
CA ASP A 564 -16.87 16.95 6.49
C ASP A 564 -15.84 17.32 7.57
N LEU A 565 -14.91 16.41 7.88
CA LEU A 565 -13.90 16.54 8.95
C LEU A 565 -12.47 16.68 8.40
N SER A 566 -12.32 17.03 7.12
CA SER A 566 -11.03 17.27 6.49
C SER A 566 -10.35 18.54 7.06
N LEU A 567 -9.04 18.46 7.32
CA LEU A 567 -8.24 19.55 7.92
C LEU A 567 -8.09 20.77 7.01
N TYR A 568 -8.08 20.56 5.68
CA TYR A 568 -8.02 21.62 4.68
C TYR A 568 -9.32 21.63 3.89
N LYS A 569 -9.87 22.82 3.66
CA LYS A 569 -11.08 23.06 2.87
C LYS A 569 -10.76 23.80 1.59
#